data_AF-A0A8K0CK94-F1
#
_entry.id   AF-A0A8K0CK94-F1
#
_cell.length_a   1.000
_cell.length_b   1.000
_cell.length_c   1.000
_cell.angle_alpha   90.00
_cell.angle_beta   90.00
_cell.angle_gamma   90.00
#
_symmetry.space_group_name_H-M   'P 1'
#
loop_
_entity.id
_entity.type
_entity.pdbx_description
1 polymer ?
#
loop_
_entity_poly.entity_id
_entity_poly.type
_entity_poly.pdbx_seq_one_letter_code
_entity_poly.pdbx_strand_id
1 'polypeptide(L)'
;MMAYHFSKIVGLLCVVFVLQVYGDVTDTEYALMPSVFHMDDFDQCMVLGEEMLYCFVTTELRPTNPKQPSQVWKIIEKVISSAKNYRHDKLRHGICVPLSCPNLAGNITFFKTNQKLLQKELSSCYTEKYSKLGLESLVTRMHCETQEPFYNIDSFDIFVAICLFILFAVVVLGSFYEGCARYKSKEEYDKITNTT
;
A
#
# COMPACT_ATOMS: atom_id res chain seq x y z
N MET A 1 21.75 44.82 31.95
CA MET A 1 21.55 43.48 32.56
C MET A 1 20.73 42.51 31.66
N MET A 2 19.79 42.99 30.83
CA MET A 2 18.99 42.12 29.93
C MET A 2 19.79 41.42 28.80
N ALA A 3 20.83 42.05 28.25
CA ALA A 3 21.62 41.45 27.15
C ALA A 3 22.41 40.18 27.58
N TYR A 4 22.82 40.11 28.84
CA TYR A 4 23.57 38.96 29.38
C TYR A 4 22.67 37.72 29.56
N HIS A 5 21.39 37.94 29.90
CA HIS A 5 20.39 36.87 29.95
C HIS A 5 20.01 36.38 28.55
N PHE A 6 19.88 37.29 27.58
CA PHE A 6 19.58 36.93 26.20
C PHE A 6 20.69 36.08 25.57
N SER A 7 21.96 36.46 25.78
CA SER A 7 23.12 35.70 25.27
C SER A 7 23.24 34.29 25.89
N LYS A 8 22.88 34.13 27.17
CA LYS A 8 22.86 32.81 27.83
C LYS A 8 21.73 31.91 27.33
N ILE A 9 20.55 32.49 27.07
CA ILE A 9 19.39 31.75 26.53
C ILE A 9 19.66 31.28 25.11
N VAL A 10 20.25 32.14 24.25
CA VAL A 10 20.65 31.78 22.88
C VAL A 10 21.75 30.71 22.88
N GLY A 11 22.75 30.84 23.76
CA GLY A 11 23.80 29.83 23.93
C GLY A 11 23.24 28.47 24.40
N LEU A 12 22.31 28.47 25.35
CA LEU A 12 21.65 27.25 25.84
C LEU A 12 20.79 26.59 24.74
N LEU A 13 20.03 27.38 23.97
CA LEU A 13 19.23 26.88 22.84
C LEU A 13 20.10 26.27 21.74
N CYS A 14 21.24 26.86 21.41
CA CYS A 14 22.19 26.28 20.45
C CYS A 14 22.74 24.93 20.92
N VAL A 15 23.05 24.76 22.21
CA VAL A 15 23.54 23.48 22.76
C VAL A 15 22.43 22.42 22.75
N VAL A 16 21.18 22.81 23.02
CA VAL A 16 20.02 21.89 22.97
C VAL A 16 19.73 21.42 21.54
N PHE A 17 19.90 22.29 20.53
CA PHE A 17 19.70 21.92 19.12
C PHE A 17 20.80 21.00 18.57
N VAL A 18 22.04 21.11 19.07
CA VAL A 18 23.17 20.28 18.59
C VAL A 18 23.15 18.87 19.18
N LEU A 19 22.42 18.62 20.27
CA LEU A 19 22.33 17.31 20.93
C LEU A 19 21.20 16.41 20.41
N GLN A 20 20.58 16.70 19.26
CA GLN A 20 19.82 15.66 18.55
C GLN A 20 20.79 14.67 17.93
N VAL A 21 21.29 13.76 18.76
CA VAL A 21 21.95 12.52 18.33
C VAL A 21 20.89 11.71 17.60
N TYR A 22 20.82 11.89 16.28
CA TYR A 22 20.09 10.96 15.44
C TYR A 22 20.77 9.60 15.60
N GLY A 23 20.00 8.59 16.00
CA GLY A 23 20.50 7.24 16.14
C GLY A 23 20.90 6.69 14.78
N ASP A 24 22.17 6.86 14.42
CA ASP A 24 22.71 6.34 13.17
C ASP A 24 22.92 4.83 13.30
N VAL A 25 22.30 4.06 12.42
CA VAL A 25 22.31 2.59 12.43
C VAL A 25 23.13 2.14 11.24
N THR A 26 24.09 1.24 11.47
CA THR A 26 24.94 0.73 10.39
C THR A 26 24.13 -0.10 9.38
N ASP A 27 24.57 -0.17 8.12
CA ASP A 27 23.87 -0.95 7.08
C ASP A 27 23.72 -2.43 7.47
N THR A 28 24.71 -2.98 8.18
CA THR A 28 24.69 -4.36 8.67
C THR A 28 23.65 -4.57 9.77
N GLU A 29 23.52 -3.63 10.71
CA GLU A 29 22.44 -3.65 11.71
C GLU A 29 21.07 -3.45 11.06
N TYR A 30 20.99 -2.55 10.07
CA TYR A 30 19.75 -2.27 9.35
C TYR A 30 19.23 -3.52 8.61
N ALA A 31 20.13 -4.31 8.03
CA ALA A 31 19.81 -5.56 7.35
C ALA A 31 19.26 -6.67 8.27
N LEU A 32 19.39 -6.54 9.59
CA LEU A 32 18.84 -7.52 10.55
C LEU A 32 17.33 -7.32 10.80
N MET A 33 16.78 -6.15 10.47
CA MET A 33 15.36 -5.86 10.69
C MET A 33 14.50 -6.52 9.60
N PRO A 34 13.25 -6.91 9.93
CA PRO A 34 12.29 -7.30 8.92
C PRO A 34 12.07 -6.21 7.87
N SER A 35 11.82 -6.62 6.62
CA SER A 35 11.45 -5.69 5.56
C SER A 35 10.20 -4.91 5.92
N VAL A 36 10.22 -3.58 5.80
CA VAL A 36 9.02 -2.74 6.02
C VAL A 36 7.96 -3.02 4.97
N PHE A 37 8.39 -3.23 3.73
CA PHE A 37 7.52 -3.47 2.59
C PHE A 37 7.88 -4.81 1.96
N HIS A 38 6.87 -5.62 1.70
CA HIS A 38 6.99 -6.91 1.03
C HIS A 38 5.73 -7.14 0.20
N MET A 39 5.86 -7.69 -1.00
CA MET A 39 4.72 -8.07 -1.82
C MET A 39 5.01 -9.44 -2.41
N ASP A 40 4.16 -10.41 -2.12
CA ASP A 40 4.16 -11.69 -2.82
C ASP A 40 3.73 -11.46 -4.28
N ASP A 41 4.09 -12.39 -5.16
CA ASP A 41 3.64 -12.36 -6.54
C ASP A 41 2.12 -12.59 -6.61
N PHE A 42 1.39 -11.52 -6.94
CA PHE A 42 -0.07 -11.52 -7.01
C PHE A 42 -0.57 -12.44 -8.13
N ASP A 43 0.05 -12.38 -9.30
CA ASP A 43 -0.33 -13.18 -10.46
C ASP A 43 -0.14 -14.67 -10.17
N GLN A 44 0.98 -15.02 -9.52
CA GLN A 44 1.22 -16.39 -9.06
C GLN A 44 0.18 -16.84 -8.03
N CYS A 45 -0.26 -15.96 -7.12
CA CYS A 45 -1.31 -16.27 -6.16
C CYS A 45 -2.65 -16.54 -6.85
N MET A 46 -2.99 -15.78 -7.89
CA MET A 46 -4.25 -15.93 -8.64
C MET A 46 -4.38 -17.30 -9.31
N VAL A 47 -3.27 -17.96 -9.64
CA VAL A 47 -3.28 -19.32 -10.22
C VAL A 47 -3.92 -20.34 -9.27
N LEU A 48 -3.99 -20.08 -7.95
CA LEU A 48 -4.63 -20.95 -6.97
C LEU A 48 -6.16 -20.93 -7.03
N GLY A 49 -6.78 -20.06 -7.85
CA GLY A 49 -8.21 -20.06 -8.10
C GLY A 49 -9.06 -19.90 -6.83
N GLU A 50 -9.97 -20.83 -6.55
CA GLU A 50 -10.88 -20.73 -5.41
C GLU A 50 -10.16 -20.75 -4.04
N GLU A 51 -8.92 -21.27 -3.99
CA GLU A 51 -8.08 -21.29 -2.79
C GLU A 51 -7.21 -20.04 -2.66
N MET A 52 -7.26 -19.12 -3.63
CA MET A 52 -6.51 -17.87 -3.53
C MET A 52 -7.14 -16.91 -2.51
N LEU A 53 -6.28 -16.32 -1.69
CA LEU A 53 -6.61 -15.20 -0.80
C LEU A 53 -5.36 -14.34 -0.68
N TYR A 54 -5.37 -13.18 -1.31
CA TYR A 54 -4.26 -12.24 -1.28
C TYR A 54 -4.59 -11.11 -0.32
N CYS A 55 -3.75 -10.83 0.68
CA CYS A 55 -4.03 -9.84 1.70
C CYS A 55 -2.94 -8.78 1.79
N PHE A 56 -3.34 -7.52 1.72
CA PHE A 56 -2.55 -6.39 2.16
C PHE A 56 -2.70 -6.24 3.68
N VAL A 57 -1.63 -6.56 4.42
CA VAL A 57 -1.60 -6.56 5.88
C VAL A 57 -0.67 -5.47 6.40
N THR A 58 -1.15 -4.72 7.40
CA THR A 58 -0.30 -3.89 8.25
C THR A 58 -0.13 -4.60 9.59
N THR A 59 1.10 -5.00 9.90
CA THR A 59 1.44 -5.64 11.17
C THR A 59 2.33 -4.75 12.03
N GLU A 60 2.02 -4.66 13.31
CA GLU A 60 2.81 -3.93 14.29
C GLU A 60 3.68 -4.91 15.08
N LEU A 61 4.99 -4.67 15.10
CA LEU A 61 5.96 -5.47 15.83
C LEU A 61 6.15 -4.94 17.25
N ARG A 62 6.38 -5.87 18.18
CA ARG A 62 6.66 -5.60 19.59
C ARG A 62 7.73 -6.55 20.10
N PRO A 63 8.48 -6.20 21.16
CA PRO A 63 9.41 -7.14 21.76
C PRO A 63 8.61 -8.21 22.49
N THR A 64 8.95 -9.48 22.29
CA THR A 64 8.31 -10.59 23.03
C THR A 64 8.46 -10.43 24.56
N ASN A 65 9.59 -9.86 25.00
CA ASN A 65 9.81 -9.51 26.41
C ASN A 65 10.24 -8.03 26.54
N PRO A 66 9.35 -7.14 27.00
CA PRO A 66 9.68 -5.73 27.19
C PRO A 66 10.80 -5.45 28.19
N LYS A 67 11.02 -6.34 29.17
CA LYS A 67 12.08 -6.18 30.19
C LYS A 67 13.46 -6.57 29.66
N GLN A 68 13.50 -7.41 28.64
CA GLN A 68 14.73 -7.89 28.02
C GLN A 68 14.55 -7.93 26.49
N PRO A 69 14.55 -6.76 25.84
CA PRO A 69 14.32 -6.69 24.39
C PRO A 69 15.47 -7.34 23.61
N SER A 70 15.12 -7.98 22.50
CA SER A 70 16.09 -8.58 21.59
C SER A 70 17.00 -7.51 20.96
N GLN A 71 18.14 -7.94 20.44
CA GLN A 71 19.04 -7.03 19.70
C GLN A 71 18.30 -6.35 18.54
N VAL A 72 17.49 -7.10 17.80
CA VAL A 72 16.71 -6.58 16.67
C VAL A 72 15.72 -5.51 17.14
N TRP A 73 15.02 -5.72 18.27
CA TRP A 73 14.11 -4.69 18.79
C TRP A 73 14.83 -3.39 19.14
N LYS A 74 16.02 -3.47 19.75
CA LYS A 74 16.82 -2.28 20.08
C LYS A 74 17.20 -1.48 18.83
N ILE A 75 17.50 -2.19 17.73
CA ILE A 75 17.78 -1.56 16.44
C ILE A 75 16.51 -0.88 15.92
N ILE A 76 15.36 -1.58 15.91
CA ILE A 76 14.07 -1.02 15.51
C ILE A 76 13.75 0.25 16.32
N GLU A 77 13.89 0.20 17.65
CA GLU A 77 13.64 1.33 18.55
C GLU A 77 14.51 2.55 18.21
N LYS A 78 15.79 2.32 17.92
CA LYS A 78 16.71 3.37 17.48
C LYS A 78 16.27 3.96 16.14
N VAL A 79 15.89 3.12 15.17
CA VAL A 79 15.45 3.57 13.84
C VAL A 79 14.16 4.39 13.91
N ILE A 80 13.15 3.93 14.65
CA ILE A 80 11.85 4.59 14.74
C ILE A 80 11.89 5.89 15.56
N SER A 81 12.93 6.11 16.36
CA SER A 81 13.15 7.37 17.07
C SER A 81 13.45 8.55 16.13
N SER A 82 13.92 8.25 14.91
CA SER A 82 14.23 9.25 13.89
C SER A 82 13.06 9.41 12.92
N ALA A 83 12.54 10.62 12.80
CA ALA A 83 11.47 10.94 11.83
C ALA A 83 11.89 10.81 10.36
N LYS A 84 13.20 10.67 10.08
CA LYS A 84 13.74 10.50 8.71
C LYS A 84 13.65 9.05 8.23
N ASN A 85 13.44 8.11 9.14
CA ASN A 85 13.42 6.69 8.82
C ASN A 85 12.00 6.17 8.68
N TYR A 86 11.83 5.11 7.88
CA TYR A 86 10.59 4.35 7.90
C TYR A 86 10.37 3.71 9.26
N ARG A 87 9.10 3.56 9.62
CA ARG A 87 8.68 2.90 10.86
C ARG A 87 8.82 1.38 10.74
N HIS A 88 9.97 0.86 11.16
CA HIS A 88 10.26 -0.58 11.18
C HIS A 88 9.48 -1.36 12.24
N ASP A 89 8.75 -0.69 13.12
CA ASP A 89 7.76 -1.30 14.00
C ASP A 89 6.41 -1.56 13.29
N LYS A 90 6.21 -1.04 12.06
CA LYS A 90 4.97 -1.19 11.28
C LYS A 90 5.24 -1.67 9.87
N LEU A 91 5.11 -2.97 9.66
CA LEU A 91 5.32 -3.58 8.35
C LEU A 91 4.03 -3.51 7.52
N ARG A 92 4.17 -3.32 6.21
CA ARG A 92 3.09 -3.26 5.22
C ARG A 92 3.37 -4.28 4.12
N HIS A 93 2.71 -5.42 4.21
CA HIS A 93 2.98 -6.54 3.31
C HIS A 93 1.76 -6.84 2.45
N GLY A 94 1.95 -7.17 1.18
CA GLY A 94 0.99 -7.94 0.38
C GLY A 94 1.40 -9.40 0.41
N ILE A 95 0.52 -10.30 0.83
CA ILE A 95 0.84 -11.72 0.96
C ILE A 95 -0.22 -12.59 0.30
N CYS A 96 0.24 -13.66 -0.35
CA CYS A 96 -0.62 -14.77 -0.72
C CYS A 96 -0.78 -15.66 0.52
N VAL A 97 -1.92 -15.57 1.22
CA VAL A 97 -2.15 -16.26 2.50
C VAL A 97 -1.81 -17.76 2.47
N PRO A 98 -2.24 -18.56 1.49
CA PRO A 98 -1.91 -19.99 1.46
C PRO A 98 -0.41 -20.28 1.27
N LEU A 99 0.36 -19.37 0.67
CA LEU A 99 1.81 -19.55 0.45
C LEU A 99 2.63 -18.98 1.61
N SER A 100 2.28 -17.77 2.06
CA SER A 100 2.97 -17.06 3.15
C SER A 100 2.65 -17.62 4.54
N CYS A 101 1.44 -18.18 4.71
CA CYS A 101 0.96 -18.80 5.96
C CYS A 101 0.30 -20.17 5.66
N PRO A 102 1.08 -21.22 5.33
CA PRO A 102 0.55 -22.51 4.87
C PRO A 102 -0.44 -23.18 5.84
N ASN A 103 -0.29 -22.94 7.15
CA ASN A 103 -1.20 -23.45 8.18
C ASN A 103 -2.66 -22.96 7.99
N LEU A 104 -2.87 -21.89 7.22
CA LEU A 104 -4.18 -21.30 6.96
C LEU A 104 -4.79 -21.77 5.62
N ALA A 105 -4.03 -22.44 4.77
CA ALA A 105 -4.44 -22.83 3.42
C ALA A 105 -5.69 -23.73 3.41
N GLY A 106 -5.84 -24.64 4.38
CA GLY A 106 -6.99 -25.54 4.46
C GLY A 106 -8.33 -24.87 4.77
N ASN A 107 -8.33 -23.60 5.23
CA ASN A 107 -9.52 -22.90 5.72
C ASN A 107 -9.80 -21.59 4.97
N ILE A 108 -9.23 -21.40 3.77
CA ILE A 108 -9.33 -20.14 3.01
C ILE A 108 -10.78 -19.72 2.76
N THR A 109 -11.65 -20.63 2.33
CA THR A 109 -13.08 -20.35 2.06
C THR A 109 -13.80 -19.81 3.30
N PHE A 110 -13.44 -20.31 4.48
CA PHE A 110 -13.99 -19.83 5.75
C PHE A 110 -13.45 -18.45 6.12
N PHE A 111 -12.17 -18.18 5.86
CA PHE A 111 -11.55 -16.89 6.11
C PHE A 111 -12.03 -15.78 5.18
N LYS A 112 -12.46 -16.10 3.94
CA LYS A 112 -13.10 -15.14 3.02
C LYS A 112 -14.28 -14.41 3.66
N THR A 113 -15.07 -15.12 4.47
CA THR A 113 -16.25 -14.56 5.17
C THR A 113 -15.94 -14.07 6.58
N ASN A 114 -14.86 -14.55 7.22
CA ASN A 114 -14.54 -14.30 8.62
C ASN A 114 -13.24 -13.49 8.79
N GLN A 115 -13.25 -12.23 8.35
CA GLN A 115 -12.08 -11.35 8.38
C GLN A 115 -11.50 -11.16 9.80
N LYS A 116 -12.33 -11.00 10.84
CA LYS A 116 -11.82 -10.83 12.22
C LYS A 116 -10.98 -12.02 12.70
N LEU A 117 -11.38 -13.23 12.32
CA LEU A 117 -10.66 -14.44 12.70
C LEU A 117 -9.39 -14.60 11.86
N LEU A 118 -9.46 -14.33 10.56
CA LEU A 118 -8.28 -14.30 9.70
C LEU A 118 -7.23 -13.31 10.23
N GLN A 119 -7.64 -12.12 10.68
CA GLN A 119 -6.72 -11.13 11.27
C GLN A 119 -5.97 -11.68 12.49
N LYS A 120 -6.67 -12.44 13.35
CA LYS A 120 -6.07 -13.08 14.53
C LYS A 120 -5.09 -14.18 14.12
N GLU A 121 -5.48 -15.04 13.19
CA GLU A 121 -4.64 -16.13 12.69
C GLU A 121 -3.39 -15.61 11.96
N LEU A 122 -3.52 -14.55 11.16
CA LEU A 122 -2.38 -13.88 10.54
C LEU A 122 -1.43 -13.26 11.57
N SER A 123 -1.95 -12.70 12.66
CA SER A 123 -1.12 -12.19 13.77
C SER A 123 -0.31 -13.32 14.41
N SER A 124 -0.92 -14.50 14.56
CA SER A 124 -0.22 -15.70 15.04
C SER A 124 0.87 -16.15 14.06
N CYS A 125 0.55 -16.26 12.76
CA CYS A 125 1.50 -16.64 11.70
C CYS A 125 2.72 -15.69 11.65
N TYR A 126 2.49 -14.38 11.71
CA TYR A 126 3.59 -13.41 11.71
C TYR A 126 4.42 -13.44 13.01
N THR A 127 3.78 -13.73 14.14
CA THR A 127 4.48 -13.90 15.42
C THR A 127 5.40 -15.12 15.37
N GLU A 128 4.92 -16.23 14.80
CA GLU A 128 5.74 -17.41 14.56
C GLU A 128 6.91 -17.10 13.60
N LYS A 129 6.63 -16.39 12.50
CA LYS A 129 7.62 -15.99 11.48
C LYS A 129 8.78 -15.18 12.08
N TYR A 130 8.49 -14.26 13.01
CA TYR A 130 9.49 -13.39 13.62
C TYR A 130 9.92 -13.78 15.05
N SER A 131 9.43 -14.91 15.55
CA SER A 131 9.77 -15.43 16.89
C SER A 131 11.29 -15.55 17.11
N LYS A 132 12.05 -15.99 16.10
CA LYS A 132 13.52 -16.12 16.14
C LYS A 132 14.24 -14.79 16.36
N LEU A 133 13.60 -13.67 16.02
CA LEU A 133 14.12 -12.32 16.22
C LEU A 133 13.70 -11.75 17.59
N GLY A 134 12.97 -12.50 18.40
CA GLY A 134 12.41 -12.05 19.68
C GLY A 134 11.32 -10.99 19.52
N LEU A 135 10.56 -11.08 18.43
CA LEU A 135 9.50 -10.16 18.07
C LEU A 135 8.14 -10.88 18.09
N GLU A 136 7.16 -10.20 18.66
CA GLU A 136 5.74 -10.54 18.55
C GLU A 136 5.08 -9.58 17.55
N SER A 137 4.03 -10.03 16.87
CA SER A 137 3.36 -9.22 15.86
C SER A 137 1.85 -9.16 16.06
N LEU A 138 1.25 -8.03 15.74
CA LEU A 138 -0.18 -7.83 15.77
C LEU A 138 -0.65 -7.19 14.47
N VAL A 139 -1.47 -7.90 13.69
CA VAL A 139 -2.08 -7.36 12.49
C VAL A 139 -3.12 -6.32 12.91
N THR A 140 -2.87 -5.05 12.57
CA THR A 140 -3.73 -3.91 12.95
C THR A 140 -4.73 -3.56 11.87
N ARG A 141 -4.34 -3.72 10.60
CA ARG A 141 -5.20 -3.48 9.44
C ARG A 141 -4.95 -4.56 8.42
N MET A 142 -5.99 -5.00 7.74
CA MET A 142 -5.86 -5.86 6.59
C MET A 142 -6.96 -5.58 5.56
N HIS A 143 -6.63 -5.81 4.31
CA HIS A 143 -7.57 -5.84 3.19
C HIS A 143 -7.22 -7.05 2.33
N CYS A 144 -8.21 -7.87 1.97
CA CYS A 144 -7.97 -9.09 1.23
C CYS A 144 -8.79 -9.12 -0.06
N GLU A 145 -8.15 -9.60 -1.11
CA GLU A 145 -8.70 -9.82 -2.43
C GLU A 145 -8.85 -11.33 -2.66
N THR A 146 -9.90 -11.68 -3.39
CA THR A 146 -10.22 -13.04 -3.83
C THR A 146 -10.09 -13.11 -5.35
N GLN A 147 -10.40 -14.27 -5.94
CA GLN A 147 -10.47 -14.42 -7.39
C GLN A 147 -11.63 -13.60 -8.00
N GLU A 148 -12.60 -13.16 -7.18
CA GLU A 148 -13.72 -12.38 -7.69
C GLU A 148 -13.25 -10.99 -8.13
N PRO A 149 -13.77 -10.48 -9.27
CA PRO A 149 -13.39 -9.17 -9.74
C PRO A 149 -13.74 -8.10 -8.70
N PHE A 150 -12.78 -7.23 -8.39
CA PHE A 150 -12.94 -6.11 -7.46
C PHE A 150 -14.07 -5.15 -7.87
N TYR A 151 -14.43 -5.15 -9.16
CA TYR A 151 -15.41 -4.25 -9.75
C TYR A 151 -16.66 -5.01 -10.17
N ASN A 152 -17.76 -4.74 -9.47
CA ASN A 152 -19.09 -5.15 -9.89
C ASN A 152 -19.62 -4.09 -10.85
N ILE A 153 -19.96 -4.49 -12.08
CA ILE A 153 -20.56 -3.59 -13.06
C ILE A 153 -21.88 -3.08 -12.50
N ASP A 154 -21.93 -1.81 -12.15
CA ASP A 154 -23.13 -1.15 -11.65
C ASP A 154 -23.90 -0.44 -12.78
N SER A 155 -25.09 0.05 -12.46
CA SER A 155 -25.93 0.76 -13.44
C SER A 155 -25.31 2.07 -13.93
N PHE A 156 -24.45 2.71 -13.13
CA PHE A 156 -23.76 3.94 -13.50
C PHE A 156 -22.65 3.65 -14.52
N ASP A 157 -21.94 2.55 -14.35
CA ASP A 157 -20.92 2.07 -15.28
C ASP A 157 -21.52 1.79 -16.67
N ILE A 158 -22.67 1.11 -16.69
CA ILE A 158 -23.43 0.86 -17.93
C ILE A 158 -23.88 2.18 -18.56
N PHE A 159 -24.37 3.12 -17.76
CA PHE A 159 -24.80 4.44 -18.26
C PHE A 159 -23.64 5.21 -18.90
N VAL A 160 -22.49 5.28 -18.21
CA VAL A 160 -21.28 5.94 -18.72
C VAL A 160 -20.82 5.26 -20.01
N ALA A 161 -20.82 3.93 -20.07
CA ALA A 161 -20.45 3.19 -21.27
C ALA A 161 -21.37 3.53 -22.46
N ILE A 162 -22.68 3.65 -22.24
CA ILE A 162 -23.64 4.07 -23.27
C ILE A 162 -23.36 5.50 -23.74
N CYS A 163 -23.13 6.45 -22.82
CA CYS A 163 -22.79 7.82 -23.17
C CYS A 163 -21.51 7.90 -24.02
N LEU A 164 -20.47 7.16 -23.65
CA LEU A 164 -19.22 7.08 -24.41
C LEU A 164 -19.44 6.48 -25.80
N PHE A 165 -20.27 5.43 -25.89
CA PHE A 165 -20.60 4.80 -27.17
C PHE A 165 -21.37 5.76 -28.10
N ILE A 166 -22.33 6.53 -27.57
CA ILE A 166 -23.07 7.55 -28.34
C ILE A 166 -22.11 8.65 -28.82
N LEU A 167 -21.24 9.15 -27.94
CA LEU A 167 -20.26 10.17 -28.31
C LEU A 167 -19.32 9.67 -29.41
N PHE A 168 -18.83 8.44 -29.29
CA PHE A 168 -18.02 7.80 -30.32
C PHE A 168 -18.77 7.68 -31.65
N ALA A 169 -20.04 7.25 -31.62
CA ALA A 169 -20.87 7.18 -32.81
C ALA A 169 -21.05 8.56 -33.48
N VAL A 170 -21.27 9.62 -32.71
CA VAL A 170 -21.38 11.00 -33.24
C VAL A 170 -20.07 11.44 -33.89
N VAL A 171 -18.92 11.17 -33.27
CA VAL A 171 -17.59 11.51 -33.83
C VAL A 171 -17.34 10.75 -35.13
N VAL A 172 -17.66 9.45 -35.18
CA VAL A 172 -17.52 8.62 -36.37
C VAL A 172 -18.43 9.14 -37.49
N LEU A 173 -19.72 9.34 -37.20
CA LEU A 173 -20.69 9.85 -38.18
C LEU A 173 -20.31 11.25 -38.69
N GLY A 174 -19.85 12.14 -37.80
CA GLY A 174 -19.36 13.47 -38.16
C GLY A 174 -18.14 13.39 -39.09
N SER A 175 -17.19 12.51 -38.78
CA SER A 175 -15.99 12.30 -39.60
C SER A 175 -16.32 11.72 -40.97
N PHE A 176 -17.25 10.75 -41.04
CA PHE A 176 -17.76 10.21 -42.30
C PHE A 176 -18.50 11.26 -43.11
N TYR A 177 -19.33 12.07 -42.47
CA TYR A 177 -20.07 13.15 -43.12
C TYR A 177 -19.12 14.20 -43.71
N GLU A 178 -18.13 14.66 -42.93
CA GLU A 178 -17.11 15.60 -43.40
C GLU A 178 -16.29 15.01 -44.57
N GLY A 179 -15.88 13.74 -44.45
CA GLY A 179 -15.14 13.04 -45.51
C GLY A 179 -15.94 12.95 -46.82
N CYS A 180 -17.21 12.56 -46.74
CA CYS A 180 -18.12 12.53 -47.90
C CYS A 180 -18.33 13.93 -48.51
N ALA A 181 -18.50 14.96 -47.68
CA ALA A 181 -18.68 16.33 -48.14
C ALA A 181 -17.44 16.85 -48.89
N ARG A 182 -16.23 16.58 -48.38
CA ARG A 182 -14.97 16.92 -49.07
C ARG A 182 -14.82 16.23 -50.42
N TYR A 183 -15.29 14.99 -50.56
CA TYR A 183 -15.17 14.25 -51.81
C TYR A 183 -16.12 14.78 -52.91
N LYS A 184 -17.30 15.30 -52.54
CA LYS A 184 -18.29 15.77 -53.53
C LYS A 184 -17.87 17.04 -54.26
N SER A 185 -17.57 18.14 -53.57
CA SER A 185 -17.08 19.39 -54.18
C SER A 185 -16.61 20.41 -53.14
N LYS A 186 -15.74 21.34 -53.56
CA LYS A 186 -15.25 22.44 -52.70
C LYS A 186 -16.37 23.39 -52.25
N GLU A 187 -17.35 23.66 -53.11
CA GLU A 187 -18.50 24.52 -52.79
C GLU A 187 -19.44 23.89 -51.74
N GLU A 188 -19.67 22.58 -51.79
CA GLU A 188 -20.50 21.88 -50.80
C GLU A 188 -19.82 21.81 -49.43
N TYR A 189 -18.48 21.65 -49.40
CA TYR A 189 -17.70 21.71 -48.16
C TYR A 189 -17.72 23.11 -47.53
N ASP A 190 -17.41 24.15 -48.34
CA ASP A 190 -17.39 25.54 -47.87
C ASP A 190 -18.76 26.00 -47.35
N LYS A 191 -19.86 25.49 -47.92
CA LYS A 191 -21.23 25.76 -47.43
C LYS A 191 -21.47 25.23 -46.02
N ILE A 192 -20.96 24.04 -45.69
CA ILE A 192 -21.18 23.38 -44.39
C ILE A 192 -20.31 24.02 -43.30
N THR A 193 -19.08 24.42 -43.63
CA THR A 193 -18.15 25.01 -42.66
C THR A 193 -18.38 26.50 -42.41
N ASN A 194 -19.03 27.23 -43.33
CA ASN A 194 -19.26 28.68 -43.21
C ASN A 194 -20.62 29.05 -42.58
N THR A 195 -21.49 28.09 -42.32
CA THR A 195 -22.69 28.29 -41.49
C THR A 195 -22.30 28.30 -40.01
N THR A 196 -21.85 29.46 -39.52
CA THR A 196 -21.79 29.79 -38.09
C THR A 196 -23.13 30.36 -37.64
#